data_AF-A0A7Y7M9H1-F1
#
_entry.id   AF-A0A7Y7M9H1-F1
#
_cell.length_a   1.000
_cell.length_b   1.000
_cell.length_c   1.000
_cell.angle_alpha   90.00
_cell.angle_beta   90.00
_cell.angle_gamma   90.00
#
_symmetry.space_group_name_H-M   'P 1'
#
loop_
_entity.id
_entity.type
_entity.pdbx_description
1 polymer ?
#
loop_
_entity_poly.entity_id
_entity_poly.type
_entity_poly.pdbx_seq_one_letter_code
_entity_poly.pdbx_strand_id
1 'polypeptide(L)'
;MSLDSNNHHLPDATEKTRHIIHEELPQEHEDSLIRALHKVIRLGVKVLACLMVLVIIWGIIDIIYVLYQQLTAPPYLLLEVSDIFRLFGAFMVVLIAIEIFVNIRLYLGTDVFPLQLVIATALMAIARKVIIMDFDTISAQYIYATAAVVVSLGIAYWLVAHKK
;
A
#
# COMPACT_ATOMS: atom_id res chain seq x y z
N MET A 1 -45.03 20.49 -69.74
CA MET A 1 -45.44 21.23 -68.53
C MET A 1 -45.02 20.38 -67.34
N SER A 2 -44.26 21.00 -66.44
CA SER A 2 -43.66 20.57 -65.16
C SER A 2 -44.38 19.47 -64.36
N LEU A 3 -43.62 18.48 -63.83
CA LEU A 3 -43.31 18.23 -62.39
C LEU A 3 -44.54 17.71 -61.60
N ASP A 4 -44.51 16.60 -60.86
CA ASP A 4 -43.64 16.38 -59.71
C ASP A 4 -43.44 14.89 -59.36
N SER A 5 -42.20 14.60 -58.97
CA SER A 5 -41.79 13.51 -58.10
C SER A 5 -42.17 13.82 -56.65
N ASN A 6 -42.80 12.90 -55.92
CA ASN A 6 -42.15 12.35 -54.72
C ASN A 6 -42.90 11.17 -54.10
N ASN A 7 -42.09 10.21 -53.70
CA ASN A 7 -42.41 8.99 -53.00
C ASN A 7 -42.52 9.26 -51.49
N HIS A 8 -43.56 8.79 -50.79
CA HIS A 8 -43.43 8.56 -49.34
C HIS A 8 -44.27 7.38 -48.84
N HIS A 9 -43.55 6.26 -48.68
CA HIS A 9 -43.69 5.17 -47.73
C HIS A 9 -44.76 5.26 -46.61
N LEU A 10 -45.58 4.21 -46.48
CA LEU A 10 -45.99 3.63 -45.19
C LEU A 10 -45.05 2.44 -44.85
N PRO A 11 -45.06 1.80 -43.64
CA PRO A 11 -45.72 2.04 -42.33
C PRO A 11 -44.65 2.10 -41.17
N ASP A 12 -44.96 2.20 -39.86
CA ASP A 12 -45.13 1.04 -38.96
C ASP A 12 -45.42 1.49 -37.49
N ALA A 13 -46.09 0.60 -36.77
CA ALA A 13 -46.48 0.66 -35.37
C ALA A 13 -45.30 0.37 -34.43
N THR A 14 -45.08 1.18 -33.39
CA THR A 14 -44.47 0.69 -32.13
C THR A 14 -44.67 1.67 -30.99
N GLU A 15 -45.14 1.14 -29.87
CA GLU A 15 -44.82 1.57 -28.50
C GLU A 15 -44.56 3.06 -28.27
N LYS A 16 -45.63 3.77 -27.88
CA LYS A 16 -45.48 4.97 -27.05
C LYS A 16 -45.05 4.54 -25.64
N THR A 17 -43.79 4.12 -25.53
CA THR A 17 -43.09 3.84 -24.27
C THR A 17 -43.25 5.05 -23.36
N ARG A 18 -43.83 4.81 -22.18
CA ARG A 18 -43.83 5.74 -21.05
C ARG A 18 -42.39 6.19 -20.84
N HIS A 19 -42.11 7.43 -21.20
CA HIS A 19 -40.88 8.11 -20.84
C HIS A 19 -40.93 8.32 -19.33
N ILE A 20 -40.37 7.38 -18.56
CA ILE A 20 -40.01 7.60 -17.17
C ILE A 20 -38.95 8.67 -17.23
N ILE A 21 -39.32 9.91 -16.96
CA ILE A 21 -38.37 10.97 -16.67
C ILE A 21 -37.68 10.54 -15.38
N HIS A 22 -36.55 9.85 -15.54
CA HIS A 22 -35.53 9.80 -14.51
C HIS A 22 -35.14 11.25 -14.28
N GLU A 23 -35.63 11.80 -13.18
CA GLU A 23 -35.10 13.03 -12.61
C GLU A 23 -33.68 12.71 -12.16
N GLU A 24 -32.74 12.83 -13.08
CA GLU A 24 -31.32 12.82 -12.76
C GLU A 24 -31.10 13.98 -11.78
N LEU A 25 -30.77 13.62 -10.55
CA LEU A 25 -30.32 14.57 -9.54
C LEU A 25 -29.24 15.47 -10.17
N PRO A 26 -29.34 16.81 -10.04
CA PRO A 26 -28.46 17.74 -10.72
C PRO A 26 -26.99 17.43 -10.42
N GLN A 27 -26.17 17.36 -11.47
CA GLN A 27 -24.73 17.51 -11.34
C GLN A 27 -24.40 18.96 -10.96
N GLU A 28 -23.33 19.13 -10.17
CA GLU A 28 -22.77 20.40 -9.66
C GLU A 28 -23.33 20.93 -8.33
N HIS A 29 -22.93 20.30 -7.23
CA HIS A 29 -22.11 20.97 -6.21
C HIS A 29 -21.05 19.96 -5.79
N GLU A 30 -19.80 20.13 -6.22
CA GLU A 30 -18.70 19.56 -5.46
C GLU A 30 -18.85 20.09 -4.02
N ASP A 31 -19.24 19.24 -3.08
CA ASP A 31 -19.41 19.61 -1.69
C ASP A 31 -18.13 20.29 -1.20
N SER A 32 -18.23 21.57 -0.79
CA SER A 32 -17.10 22.31 -0.22
C SER A 32 -16.46 21.57 0.97
N LEU A 33 -17.24 20.74 1.65
CA LEU A 33 -16.76 19.80 2.67
C LEU A 33 -15.82 18.75 2.09
N ILE A 34 -16.19 18.07 1.00
CA ILE A 34 -15.37 17.03 0.36
C ILE A 34 -14.03 17.62 -0.11
N ARG A 35 -14.03 18.83 -0.68
CA ARG A 35 -12.79 19.52 -1.07
C ARG A 35 -11.92 19.89 0.13
N ALA A 36 -12.51 20.32 1.24
CA ALA A 36 -11.77 20.62 2.47
C ALA A 36 -11.15 19.33 3.07
N LEU A 37 -11.91 18.24 3.11
CA LEU A 37 -11.44 16.92 3.55
C LEU A 37 -10.24 16.44 2.72
N HIS A 38 -10.32 16.53 1.39
CA HIS A 38 -9.20 16.16 0.51
C HIS A 38 -7.94 17.02 0.74
N LYS A 39 -8.09 18.30 1.07
CA LYS A 39 -6.94 19.16 1.43
C LYS A 39 -6.30 18.72 2.75
N VAL A 40 -7.10 18.41 3.76
CA VAL A 40 -6.61 17.93 5.07
C VAL A 40 -5.90 16.58 4.92
N ILE A 41 -6.47 15.64 4.15
CA ILE A 41 -5.84 14.35 3.87
C ILE A 41 -4.48 14.55 3.19
N ARG A 42 -4.41 15.35 2.11
CA ARG A 42 -3.14 15.63 1.42
C ARG A 42 -2.10 16.30 2.32
N LEU A 43 -2.51 17.19 3.21
CA LEU A 43 -1.61 17.79 4.19
C LEU A 43 -1.10 16.73 5.19
N GLY A 44 -2.00 15.92 5.74
CA GLY A 44 -1.66 14.85 6.68
C GLY A 44 -0.67 13.84 6.10
N VAL A 45 -0.88 13.42 4.84
CA VAL A 45 0.01 12.46 4.18
C VAL A 45 1.40 13.09 3.88
N LYS A 46 1.47 14.39 3.57
CA LYS A 46 2.76 15.10 3.44
C LYS A 46 3.53 15.17 4.77
N VAL A 47 2.83 15.47 5.86
CA VAL A 47 3.43 15.47 7.20
C VAL A 47 3.92 14.07 7.54
N LEU A 48 3.11 13.04 7.28
CA LEU A 48 3.50 11.66 7.52
C LEU A 48 4.75 11.27 6.72
N ALA A 49 4.83 11.64 5.44
CA ALA A 49 6.02 11.39 4.62
C ALA A 49 7.27 12.06 5.20
N CYS A 50 7.18 13.29 5.70
CA CYS A 50 8.28 13.97 6.37
C CYS A 50 8.70 13.26 7.66
N LEU A 51 7.74 12.88 8.51
CA LEU A 51 7.99 12.12 9.73
C LEU A 51 8.69 10.79 9.43
N MET A 52 8.27 10.08 8.38
CA MET A 52 8.91 8.82 7.98
C MET A 52 10.38 9.01 7.58
N VAL A 53 10.72 10.10 6.88
CA VAL A 53 12.13 10.41 6.58
C VAL A 53 12.93 10.64 7.86
N LEU A 54 12.37 11.33 8.85
CA LEU A 54 13.03 11.52 10.15
C LEU A 54 13.25 10.19 10.86
N VAL A 55 12.26 9.29 10.85
CA VAL A 55 12.38 7.94 11.43
C VAL A 55 13.49 7.13 10.75
N ILE A 56 13.61 7.22 9.42
CA ILE A 56 14.69 6.55 8.67
C ILE A 56 16.05 7.08 9.12
N ILE A 57 16.22 8.40 9.20
CA ILE A 57 17.48 9.03 9.63
C ILE A 57 17.83 8.58 11.06
N TRP A 58 16.87 8.64 11.98
CA TRP A 58 17.08 8.17 13.35
C TRP A 58 17.43 6.70 13.43
N GLY A 59 16.77 5.84 12.66
CA GLY A 59 17.11 4.41 12.64
C GLY A 59 18.52 4.15 12.10
N ILE A 60 18.99 4.92 11.10
CA ILE A 60 20.39 4.82 10.64
C ILE A 60 21.37 5.23 11.75
N ILE A 61 21.08 6.33 12.44
CA ILE A 61 21.90 6.79 13.58
C ILE A 61 21.92 5.73 14.70
N ASP A 62 20.77 5.12 15.00
CA ASP A 62 20.65 4.07 16.01
C ASP A 62 21.50 2.84 15.64
N ILE A 63 21.47 2.40 14.38
CA ILE A 63 22.31 1.29 13.90
C ILE A 63 23.80 1.61 14.08
N ILE A 64 24.23 2.82 13.70
CA ILE A 64 25.63 3.25 13.87
C ILE A 64 26.01 3.26 15.36
N TYR A 65 25.13 3.77 16.22
CA TYR A 65 25.33 3.83 17.66
C TYR A 65 25.42 2.44 18.30
N VAL A 66 24.52 1.53 17.92
CA VAL A 66 24.55 0.13 18.37
C VAL A 66 25.83 -0.54 17.90
N LEU A 67 26.20 -0.40 16.62
CA LEU A 67 27.44 -0.98 16.09
C LEU A 67 28.68 -0.45 16.83
N TYR A 68 28.73 0.85 17.12
CA TYR A 68 29.82 1.46 17.88
C TYR A 68 29.93 0.89 19.30
N GLN A 69 28.80 0.74 20.00
CA GLN A 69 28.78 0.12 21.32
C GLN A 69 29.30 -1.31 21.29
N GLN A 70 28.87 -2.12 20.32
CA GLN A 70 29.31 -3.52 20.23
C GLN A 70 30.80 -3.64 19.92
N LEU A 71 31.36 -2.77 19.06
CA LEU A 71 32.78 -2.81 18.71
C LEU A 71 33.70 -2.33 19.84
N THR A 72 33.20 -1.45 20.71
CA THR A 72 33.94 -0.89 21.85
C THR A 72 33.71 -1.66 23.15
N ALA A 73 32.78 -2.60 23.18
CA ALA A 73 32.61 -3.53 24.29
C ALA A 73 33.72 -4.60 24.27
N PRO A 74 34.25 -5.02 25.44
CA PRO A 74 35.18 -6.15 25.53
C PRO A 74 34.42 -7.49 25.32
N PRO A 75 34.95 -8.47 24.55
CA PRO A 75 36.20 -8.48 23.79
C PRO A 75 36.15 -7.57 22.56
N TYR A 76 37.07 -6.62 22.49
CA TYR A 76 37.06 -5.58 21.47
C TYR A 76 37.07 -6.15 20.06
N LEU A 77 36.27 -5.56 19.17
CA LEU A 77 36.18 -5.89 17.74
C LEU A 77 35.68 -7.31 17.42
N LEU A 78 35.16 -8.06 18.39
CA LEU A 78 34.49 -9.34 18.14
C LEU A 78 32.98 -9.15 18.27
N LEU A 79 32.25 -9.58 17.24
CA LEU A 79 30.77 -9.61 17.26
C LEU A 79 30.31 -11.04 17.46
N GLU A 80 29.53 -11.27 18.52
CA GLU A 80 28.87 -12.55 18.73
C GLU A 80 27.63 -12.67 17.83
N VAL A 81 27.18 -13.90 17.61
CA VAL A 81 26.00 -14.19 16.76
C VAL A 81 24.74 -13.46 17.28
N SER A 82 24.59 -13.38 18.60
CA SER A 82 23.52 -12.63 19.28
C SER A 82 23.55 -11.14 18.95
N ASP A 83 24.74 -10.53 18.91
CA ASP A 83 24.93 -9.12 18.56
C ASP A 83 24.62 -8.85 17.09
N ILE A 84 24.98 -9.78 16.22
CA ILE A 84 24.65 -9.72 14.78
C ILE A 84 23.13 -9.77 14.58
N PHE A 85 22.41 -10.67 15.26
CA PHE A 85 20.95 -10.71 15.20
C PHE A 85 20.30 -9.44 15.73
N ARG A 86 20.86 -8.85 16.80
CA ARG A 86 20.40 -7.55 17.31
C ARG A 86 20.56 -6.44 16.27
N LEU A 87 21.70 -6.42 15.57
CA LEU A 87 21.96 -5.45 14.51
C LEU A 87 21.00 -5.65 13.32
N PHE A 88 20.74 -6.90 12.91
CA PHE A 88 19.71 -7.20 11.91
C PHE A 88 18.32 -6.73 12.34
N GLY A 89 17.96 -6.88 13.63
CA GLY A 89 16.73 -6.30 14.17
C GLY A 89 16.64 -4.78 13.96
N ALA A 90 17.72 -4.05 14.21
CA ALA A 90 17.77 -2.60 13.96
C ALA A 90 17.67 -2.25 12.46
N PHE A 91 18.37 -3.01 11.60
CA PHE A 91 18.21 -2.88 10.13
C PHE A 91 16.76 -3.12 9.69
N MET A 92 16.06 -4.07 10.30
CA MET A 92 14.68 -4.38 9.97
C MET A 92 13.73 -3.23 10.25
N VAL A 93 13.92 -2.53 11.37
CA VAL A 93 13.14 -1.33 11.69
C VAL A 93 13.33 -0.26 10.62
N VAL A 94 14.56 -0.04 10.16
CA VAL A 94 14.86 0.92 9.08
C VAL A 94 14.25 0.49 7.76
N LEU A 95 14.36 -0.80 7.41
CA LEU A 95 13.82 -1.33 6.16
C LEU A 95 12.29 -1.23 6.13
N ILE A 96 11.62 -1.49 7.26
CA ILE A 96 10.17 -1.27 7.40
C ILE A 96 9.83 0.22 7.23
N ALA A 97 10.62 1.14 7.79
CA ALA A 97 10.37 2.57 7.65
C ALA A 97 10.50 3.05 6.19
N ILE A 98 11.51 2.57 5.46
CA ILE A 98 11.69 2.85 4.02
C ILE A 98 10.49 2.32 3.23
N GLU A 99 10.07 1.09 3.52
CA GLU A 99 8.97 0.42 2.85
C GLU A 99 7.64 1.18 3.04
N ILE A 100 7.35 1.60 4.28
CA ILE A 100 6.18 2.41 4.61
C ILE A 100 6.25 3.78 3.89
N PHE A 101 7.42 4.42 3.82
CA PHE A 101 7.59 5.67 3.09
C PHE A 101 7.25 5.53 1.61
N VAL A 102 7.71 4.46 0.95
CA VAL A 102 7.39 4.17 -0.46
C VAL A 102 5.89 3.97 -0.65
N ASN A 103 5.23 3.21 0.24
CA ASN A 103 3.78 3.01 0.20
C ASN A 103 3.00 4.34 0.34
N ILE A 104 3.43 5.22 1.26
CA ILE A 104 2.82 6.54 1.45
C ILE A 104 3.02 7.43 0.22
N ARG A 105 4.22 7.43 -0.37
CA ARG A 105 4.50 8.22 -1.57
C ARG A 105 3.65 7.76 -2.75
N LEU A 106 3.43 6.45 -2.90
CA LEU A 106 2.60 5.95 -3.99
C LEU A 106 1.15 6.43 -3.85
N TYR A 107 0.62 6.50 -2.63
CA TYR A 107 -0.68 7.11 -2.37
C TYR A 107 -0.74 8.59 -2.77
N LEU A 108 0.35 9.35 -2.62
CA LEU A 108 0.45 10.74 -3.07
C LEU A 108 0.59 10.89 -4.59
N GLY A 109 1.13 9.87 -5.28
CA GLY A 109 1.52 9.95 -6.68
C GLY A 109 0.44 9.53 -7.68
N THR A 110 -0.61 8.84 -7.21
CA THR A 110 -1.67 8.31 -8.07
C THR A 110 -3.04 8.46 -7.42
N ASP A 111 -4.06 8.83 -8.20
CA ASP A 111 -5.46 8.96 -7.71
C ASP A 111 -6.14 7.61 -7.43
N VAL A 112 -5.45 6.50 -7.70
CA VAL A 112 -5.92 5.13 -7.44
C VAL A 112 -5.19 4.52 -6.25
N PHE A 113 -5.93 3.81 -5.39
CA PHE A 113 -5.35 3.12 -4.25
C PHE A 113 -4.52 1.90 -4.73
N PRO A 114 -3.19 1.88 -4.53
CA PRO A 114 -2.31 0.88 -5.11
C PRO A 114 -2.30 -0.41 -4.27
N LEU A 115 -3.45 -1.08 -4.17
CA LEU A 115 -3.65 -2.25 -3.31
C LEU A 115 -2.63 -3.36 -3.57
N GLN A 116 -2.27 -3.60 -4.84
CA GLN A 116 -1.28 -4.61 -5.22
C GLN A 116 0.11 -4.33 -4.63
N LEU A 117 0.53 -3.06 -4.58
CA LEU A 117 1.81 -2.70 -3.96
C LEU A 117 1.75 -2.99 -2.46
N VAL A 118 0.67 -2.58 -1.78
CA VAL A 118 0.54 -2.75 -0.33
C VAL A 118 0.60 -4.23 0.07
N ILE A 119 -0.07 -5.11 -0.67
CA ILE A 119 -0.04 -6.57 -0.39
C ILE A 119 1.36 -7.14 -0.68
N ALA A 120 2.00 -6.76 -1.78
CA ALA A 120 3.37 -7.18 -2.10
C ALA A 120 4.35 -6.75 -1.02
N THR A 121 4.21 -5.52 -0.52
CA THR A 121 4.97 -4.97 0.59
C THR A 121 4.77 -5.77 1.88
N ALA A 122 3.53 -6.17 2.20
CA ALA A 122 3.25 -7.00 3.38
C ALA A 122 3.93 -8.38 3.28
N LEU A 123 3.86 -9.01 2.11
CA LEU A 123 4.54 -10.27 1.83
C LEU A 123 6.06 -10.14 1.98
N MET A 124 6.65 -9.10 1.37
CA MET A 124 8.08 -8.81 1.43
C MET A 124 8.55 -8.51 2.86
N ALA A 125 7.77 -7.75 3.64
CA ALA A 125 8.09 -7.45 5.04
C ALA A 125 8.13 -8.71 5.91
N ILE A 126 7.16 -9.63 5.75
CA ILE A 126 7.15 -10.88 6.50
C ILE A 126 8.27 -11.81 6.03
N ALA A 127 8.50 -11.93 4.73
CA ALA A 127 9.62 -12.71 4.21
C ALA A 127 10.96 -12.23 4.80
N ARG A 128 11.16 -10.91 4.82
CA ARG A 128 12.34 -10.30 5.44
C ARG A 128 12.43 -10.62 6.94
N LYS A 129 11.31 -10.65 7.67
CA LYS A 129 11.25 -11.01 9.10
C LYS A 129 11.59 -12.47 9.37
N VAL A 130 11.14 -13.38 8.51
CA VAL A 130 11.43 -14.81 8.62
C VAL A 130 12.92 -15.09 8.41
N ILE A 131 13.60 -14.38 7.52
CA ILE A 131 15.04 -14.55 7.25
C ILE A 131 15.89 -14.28 8.49
N ILE A 132 15.46 -13.36 9.35
CA ILE A 132 16.22 -12.91 10.55
C ILE A 132 15.76 -13.65 11.82
N MET A 133 14.81 -14.57 11.68
CA MET A 133 14.29 -15.37 12.77
C MET A 133 15.37 -16.28 13.36
N ASP A 134 15.55 -16.21 14.67
CA ASP A 134 16.39 -17.15 15.42
C ASP A 134 15.55 -18.34 15.89
N PHE A 135 15.82 -19.51 15.33
CA PHE A 135 15.05 -20.72 15.59
C PHE A 135 15.37 -21.38 16.94
N ASP A 136 16.45 -20.97 17.61
CA ASP A 136 16.81 -21.50 18.93
C ASP A 136 15.96 -20.87 20.05
N THR A 137 15.44 -19.66 19.81
CA THR A 137 14.65 -18.90 20.79
C THR A 137 13.15 -18.92 20.53
N ILE A 138 12.72 -19.49 19.39
CA ILE A 138 11.35 -19.40 18.90
C ILE A 138 10.66 -20.76 18.94
N SER A 139 9.46 -20.79 19.53
CA SER A 139 8.68 -22.01 19.63
C SER A 139 8.14 -22.45 18.26
N ALA A 140 8.03 -23.77 18.05
CA ALA A 140 7.46 -24.34 16.83
C ALA A 140 6.06 -23.78 16.51
N GLN A 141 5.26 -23.45 17.53
CA GLN A 141 3.94 -22.82 17.37
C GLN A 141 4.03 -21.47 16.64
N TYR A 142 5.03 -20.64 16.97
CA TYR A 142 5.23 -19.35 16.31
C TYR A 142 5.66 -19.51 14.84
N ILE A 143 6.44 -20.55 14.54
CA ILE A 143 6.84 -20.89 13.17
C ILE A 143 5.61 -21.28 12.34
N TYR A 144 4.76 -22.18 12.87
CA TYR A 144 3.52 -22.57 12.19
C TYR A 144 2.55 -21.40 12.01
N ALA A 145 2.41 -20.53 13.02
CA ALA A 145 1.60 -19.33 12.90
C ALA A 145 2.13 -18.39 11.80
N THR A 146 3.44 -18.19 11.74
CA THR A 146 4.08 -17.35 10.71
C THR A 146 3.88 -17.95 9.32
N ALA A 147 4.03 -19.26 9.15
CA ALA A 147 3.75 -19.95 7.89
C ALA A 147 2.29 -19.77 7.45
N ALA A 148 1.34 -19.88 8.38
CA ALA A 148 -0.08 -19.64 8.07
C ALA A 148 -0.34 -18.21 7.60
N VAL A 149 0.29 -17.20 8.22
CA VAL A 149 0.19 -15.80 7.76
C VAL A 149 0.79 -15.63 6.36
N VAL A 150 1.98 -16.20 6.10
CA VAL A 150 2.64 -16.13 4.79
C VAL A 150 1.76 -16.75 3.70
N VAL A 151 1.20 -17.93 3.95
CA VAL A 151 0.30 -18.60 3.00
C VAL A 151 -0.96 -17.77 2.76
N SER A 152 -1.56 -17.22 3.82
CA SER A 152 -2.77 -16.39 3.72
C SER A 152 -2.52 -15.13 2.87
N LEU A 153 -1.38 -14.46 3.06
CA LEU A 153 -0.99 -13.30 2.26
C LEU A 153 -0.64 -13.68 0.82
N GLY A 154 0.00 -14.84 0.61
CA GLY A 154 0.27 -15.37 -0.72
C GLY A 154 -1.02 -15.63 -1.51
N ILE A 155 -2.03 -16.22 -0.87
CA ILE A 155 -3.36 -16.44 -1.47
C ILE A 155 -4.04 -15.09 -1.77
N ALA A 156 -4.01 -14.14 -0.84
CA ALA A 156 -4.58 -12.80 -1.05
C ALA A 156 -3.92 -12.07 -2.23
N TYR A 157 -2.59 -12.13 -2.33
CA TYR A 157 -1.84 -11.58 -3.45
C TYR A 157 -2.22 -12.25 -4.77
N TRP A 158 -2.29 -13.59 -4.80
CA TRP A 158 -2.67 -14.36 -5.99
C TRP A 158 -4.07 -13.97 -6.48
N LEU A 159 -5.05 -13.85 -5.58
CA LEU A 159 -6.43 -13.50 -5.92
C LEU A 159 -6.55 -12.08 -6.48
N VAL A 160 -5.86 -11.11 -5.86
CA VAL A 160 -5.85 -9.72 -6.32
C VAL A 160 -5.10 -9.57 -7.65
N ALA A 161 -4.05 -10.38 -7.87
CA ALA A 161 -3.30 -10.37 -9.12
C ALA A 161 -4.06 -11.04 -10.29
N HIS A 162 -4.88 -12.06 -10.02
CA HIS A 162 -5.65 -12.80 -11.04
C HIS A 162 -6.98 -12.15 -11.44
N LYS A 163 -7.48 -11.18 -10.67
CA LYS A 163 -8.75 -10.50 -10.95
C LYS A 163 -8.62 -9.41 -12.03
N LYS A 164 -8.07 -9.78 -13.19
CA LYS A 164 -8.05 -8.99 -14.42
C LYS A 164 -9.21 -9.36 -15.32
#